data_AF-A0AAU9M040-F1
#
_entry.id   AF-A0AAU9M040-F1
#
_cell.length_a   1.000
_cell.length_b   1.000
_cell.length_c   1.000
_cell.angle_alpha   90.00
_cell.angle_beta   90.00
_cell.angle_gamma   90.00
#
_symmetry.space_group_name_H-M   'P 1'
#
loop_
_entity.id
_entity.type
_entity.pdbx_description
1 polymer ?
#
loop_
_entity_poly.entity_id
_entity_poly.type
_entity_poly.pdbx_seq_one_letter_code
_entity_poly.pdbx_strand_id
1 'polypeptide(L)'
;MGVIDLITRVDVICKKYEKYDVDKQKDATNNINRNDAFAGLYTAIESDLNQAVEKSEVAAAEKNRATAVAMNAEIRRTKARLLEEIPKLQRLAFKKVYMLIT
;
A
#
# COMPACT_ATOMS: atom_id res chain seq x y z
N MET A 1 -16.98 26.18 -36.24
CA MET A 1 -16.63 25.45 -35.01
C MET A 1 -17.77 25.65 -34.02
N GLY A 2 -18.67 24.68 -33.89
CA GLY A 2 -19.77 24.74 -32.92
C GLY A 2 -19.39 24.09 -31.59
N VAL A 3 -20.18 24.32 -30.54
CA VAL A 3 -19.97 23.73 -29.20
C VAL A 3 -19.90 22.20 -29.27
N ILE A 4 -20.72 21.58 -30.13
CA ILE A 4 -20.70 20.12 -30.35
C ILE A 4 -19.33 19.63 -30.82
N ASP A 5 -18.69 20.40 -31.69
CA ASP A 5 -17.41 20.05 -32.32
C ASP A 5 -16.23 20.26 -31.36
N LEU A 6 -16.39 21.20 -30.42
CA LEU A 6 -15.45 21.36 -29.31
C LEU A 6 -15.53 20.17 -28.33
N ILE A 7 -16.75 19.74 -27.97
CA ILE A 7 -16.95 18.63 -27.04
C ILE A 7 -16.39 17.33 -27.60
N THR A 8 -16.66 17.01 -28.87
CA THR A 8 -16.15 15.78 -29.51
C THR A 8 -14.63 15.80 -29.60
N ARG A 9 -14.02 16.94 -29.95
CA ARG A 9 -12.55 17.07 -29.99
C ARG A 9 -11.93 16.93 -28.60
N VAL A 10 -12.54 17.49 -27.57
CA VAL A 10 -12.08 17.32 -26.18
C VAL A 10 -12.18 15.86 -25.75
N ASP A 11 -13.27 15.16 -26.04
CA ASP A 11 -13.42 13.73 -25.71
C ASP A 11 -12.34 12.86 -26.38
N VAL A 12 -12.04 13.13 -27.65
CA VAL A 12 -10.96 12.43 -28.38
C VAL A 12 -9.59 12.70 -27.76
N ILE A 13 -9.33 13.94 -27.33
CA ILE A 13 -8.09 14.30 -26.63
C ILE A 13 -8.02 13.58 -25.29
N CYS A 14 -9.08 13.59 -24.49
CA CYS A 14 -9.14 12.89 -23.21
C CYS A 14 -8.86 11.39 -23.38
N LYS A 15 -9.46 10.73 -24.38
CA LYS A 15 -9.20 9.31 -24.70
C LYS A 15 -7.75 9.05 -25.14
N LYS A 16 -7.16 9.94 -25.95
CA LYS A 16 -5.76 9.80 -26.41
C LYS A 16 -4.75 9.84 -25.25
N TYR A 17 -5.03 10.62 -24.21
CA TYR A 17 -4.17 10.79 -23.05
C TYR A 17 -4.63 10.01 -21.82
N GLU A 18 -5.69 9.21 -21.92
CA GLU A 18 -6.21 8.36 -20.84
C GLU A 18 -5.14 7.44 -20.26
N LYS A 19 -4.15 7.01 -21.07
CA LYS A 19 -3.01 6.22 -20.60
C LYS A 19 -2.11 6.94 -19.60
N TYR A 20 -2.21 8.26 -19.44
CA TYR A 20 -1.46 9.05 -18.46
C TYR A 20 -2.30 9.44 -17.25
N ASP A 21 -3.57 9.05 -17.22
CA ASP A 21 -4.46 9.26 -16.09
C ASP A 21 -4.02 8.34 -14.94
N VAL A 22 -3.29 8.92 -13.99
CA VAL A 22 -2.73 8.24 -12.83
C VAL A 22 -3.81 7.68 -11.90
N ASP A 23 -4.99 8.28 -11.86
CA ASP A 23 -6.10 7.82 -11.04
C ASP A 23 -6.78 6.61 -11.68
N LYS A 24 -7.02 6.63 -13.01
CA LYS A 24 -7.44 5.43 -13.75
C LYS A 24 -6.41 4.32 -13.74
N GLN A 25 -5.12 4.65 -13.81
CA GLN A 25 -4.06 3.65 -13.66
C GLN A 25 -4.08 3.02 -12.27
N LYS A 26 -4.29 3.80 -11.21
CA LYS A 26 -4.44 3.27 -9.84
C LYS A 26 -5.62 2.30 -9.75
N ASP A 27 -6.77 2.62 -10.34
CA ASP A 27 -7.94 1.73 -10.33
C ASP A 27 -7.74 0.46 -11.18
N ALA A 28 -7.08 0.58 -12.34
CA ALA A 28 -6.74 -0.56 -13.20
C ALA A 28 -5.64 -1.44 -12.57
N THR A 29 -4.62 -0.84 -11.96
CA THR A 29 -3.59 -1.57 -11.20
C THR A 29 -4.14 -2.15 -9.91
N ASN A 30 -5.17 -1.58 -9.28
CA ASN A 30 -5.82 -2.21 -8.12
C ASN A 30 -6.46 -3.56 -8.50
N ASN A 31 -7.03 -3.64 -9.71
CA ASN A 31 -7.60 -4.89 -10.25
C ASN A 31 -6.53 -5.90 -10.68
N ILE A 32 -5.38 -5.44 -11.19
CA ILE A 32 -4.23 -6.31 -11.55
C ILE A 32 -3.43 -6.75 -10.30
N ASN A 33 -3.30 -5.87 -9.30
CA ASN A 33 -2.64 -6.12 -8.01
C ASN A 33 -3.38 -7.15 -7.15
N ARG A 34 -4.65 -7.45 -7.44
CA ARG A 34 -5.36 -8.56 -6.78
C ARG A 34 -4.66 -9.90 -6.99
N ASN A 35 -3.85 -10.04 -8.06
CA ASN A 35 -3.00 -11.20 -8.32
C ASN A 35 -1.53 -11.02 -7.87
N ASP A 36 -1.11 -9.85 -7.38
CA ASP A 36 0.25 -9.63 -6.90
C ASP A 36 0.34 -9.85 -5.39
N ALA A 37 0.55 -11.11 -5.02
CA ALA A 37 0.71 -11.52 -3.62
C ALA A 37 1.84 -10.77 -2.88
N PHE A 38 2.87 -10.30 -3.59
CA PHE A 38 3.93 -9.49 -3.00
C PHE A 38 3.41 -8.10 -2.64
N ALA A 39 2.76 -7.41 -3.58
CA ALA A 39 2.24 -6.06 -3.35
C ALA A 39 1.18 -6.04 -2.23
N GLY A 40 0.28 -7.04 -2.20
CA GLY A 40 -0.70 -7.18 -1.13
C GLY A 40 -0.08 -7.39 0.24
N LEU A 41 0.93 -8.25 0.35
CA LEU A 41 1.59 -8.51 1.64
C LEU A 41 2.50 -7.34 2.06
N TYR A 42 3.14 -6.66 1.11
CA TYR A 42 3.95 -5.47 1.37
C TYR A 42 3.09 -4.33 1.92
N THR A 43 1.97 -4.01 1.28
CA THR A 43 1.05 -2.95 1.72
C THR A 43 0.43 -3.24 3.08
N ALA A 44 0.10 -4.51 3.37
CA ALA A 44 -0.36 -4.91 4.69
C ALA A 44 0.72 -4.70 5.77
N ILE A 45 1.96 -5.13 5.51
CA ILE A 45 3.10 -4.91 6.41
C ILE A 45 3.38 -3.43 6.62
N GLU A 46 3.32 -2.61 5.57
CA GLU A 46 3.54 -1.17 5.63
C GLU A 46 2.48 -0.48 6.49
N SER A 47 1.20 -0.84 6.29
CA SER A 47 0.09 -0.36 7.13
C SER A 47 0.27 -0.73 8.59
N ASP A 48 0.56 -1.99 8.90
CA ASP A 48 0.77 -2.48 10.26
C ASP A 48 1.98 -1.81 10.93
N LEU A 49 3.05 -1.55 10.17
CA LEU A 49 4.22 -0.83 10.64
C LEU A 49 3.90 0.62 10.99
N ASN A 50 3.20 1.33 10.10
CA ASN A 50 2.80 2.73 10.34
C ASN A 50 1.91 2.83 11.59
N GLN A 51 0.94 1.94 11.75
CA GLN A 51 0.10 1.88 12.95
C GLN A 51 0.91 1.58 14.22
N ALA A 52 1.90 0.69 14.15
CA ALA A 52 2.77 0.39 15.28
C ALA A 52 3.65 1.58 15.67
N VAL A 53 4.15 2.34 14.69
CA VAL A 53 4.93 3.57 14.91
C VAL A 53 4.06 4.64 15.56
N GLU A 54 2.89 4.94 15.01
CA GLU A 54 1.95 5.91 15.58
C GLU A 54 1.58 5.53 17.03
N LYS A 55 1.25 4.26 17.27
CA LYS A 55 0.95 3.76 18.62
C LYS A 55 2.15 3.87 19.57
N SER A 56 3.38 3.76 19.07
CA SER A 56 4.60 3.94 19.87
C SER A 56 4.82 5.40 20.27
N GLU A 57 4.50 6.35 19.39
CA GLU A 57 4.55 7.78 19.70
C GLU A 57 3.52 8.14 20.77
N VAL A 58 2.29 7.62 20.63
CA VAL A 58 1.23 7.78 21.63
C VAL A 58 1.65 7.17 22.97
N ALA A 59 2.22 5.96 22.96
CA ALA A 59 2.69 5.30 24.18
C ALA A 59 3.83 6.06 24.88
N ALA A 60 4.68 6.75 24.11
CA ALA A 60 5.76 7.57 24.66
C ALA A 60 5.26 8.88 25.27
N ALA A 61 4.17 9.45 24.75
CA ALA A 61 3.52 10.65 25.29
C ALA A 61 2.56 10.37 26.47
N GLU A 62 2.20 9.10 26.68
CA GLU A 62 1.24 8.69 27.70
C GLU A 62 1.79 8.86 29.12
N LYS A 63 1.02 9.51 30.00
CA LYS A 63 1.38 9.77 31.40
C LYS A 63 0.92 8.66 32.32
N ASN A 64 -0.14 7.95 31.96
CA ASN A 64 -0.63 6.82 32.74
C ASN A 64 0.24 5.59 32.49
N ARG A 65 1.05 5.22 33.49
CA ARG A 65 1.95 4.06 33.43
C ARG A 65 1.25 2.75 33.08
N ALA A 66 0.05 2.50 33.61
CA ALA A 66 -0.68 1.27 33.31
C ALA A 66 -1.10 1.21 31.83
N THR A 67 -1.62 2.32 31.32
CA THR A 67 -1.99 2.49 29.90
C THR A 67 -0.78 2.36 28.99
N ALA A 68 0.32 3.03 29.30
CA ALA A 68 1.56 2.96 28.54
C ALA A 68 2.12 1.52 28.49
N VAL A 69 2.05 0.77 29.59
CA VAL A 69 2.47 -0.64 29.62
C VAL A 69 1.58 -1.52 28.74
N ALA A 70 0.27 -1.29 28.75
CA ALA A 70 -0.67 -2.02 27.90
C ALA A 70 -0.40 -1.74 26.40
N MET A 71 -0.22 -0.47 26.02
CA MET A 71 0.14 -0.08 24.65
C MET A 71 1.47 -0.70 24.22
N ASN A 72 2.49 -0.67 25.07
CA ASN A 72 3.79 -1.29 24.79
C ASN A 72 3.72 -2.82 24.64
N ALA A 73 2.83 -3.48 25.39
CA ALA A 73 2.59 -4.91 25.20
C ALA A 73 1.96 -5.20 23.82
N GLU A 74 1.05 -4.34 23.38
CA GLU A 74 0.45 -4.44 22.05
C GLU A 74 1.49 -4.20 20.93
N ILE A 75 2.31 -3.15 21.05
CA ILE A 75 3.40 -2.86 20.10
C ILE A 75 4.35 -4.06 19.98
N ARG A 76 4.70 -4.71 21.10
CA ARG A 76 5.52 -5.93 21.07
C ARG A 76 4.86 -7.09 20.32
N ARG A 77 3.54 -7.28 20.47
CA ARG A 77 2.79 -8.31 19.73
C ARG A 77 2.77 -8.02 18.24
N THR A 78 2.52 -6.77 17.84
CA THR A 78 2.56 -6.36 16.42
C THR A 78 3.95 -6.54 15.84
N LYS A 79 5.01 -6.12 16.56
CA LYS A 79 6.39 -6.33 16.14
C LYS A 79 6.72 -7.82 15.92
N ALA A 80 6.30 -8.70 16.84
CA ALA A 80 6.52 -10.14 16.69
C ALA A 80 5.83 -10.70 15.44
N ARG A 81 4.57 -10.31 15.20
CA ARG A 81 3.81 -10.70 14.00
C ARG A 81 4.49 -10.23 12.71
N LEU A 82 4.95 -8.97 12.67
CA LEU A 82 5.67 -8.43 11.52
C LEU A 82 6.96 -9.22 11.23
N LEU A 83 7.71 -9.61 12.26
CA LEU A 83 8.92 -10.42 12.10
C LEU A 83 8.63 -11.81 11.51
N GLU A 84 7.46 -12.39 11.75
CA GLU A 84 7.03 -13.66 11.16
C GLU A 84 6.61 -13.53 9.68
N GLU A 85 6.09 -12.37 9.28
CA GLU A 85 5.64 -12.10 7.90
C GLU A 85 6.79 -11.66 6.97
N ILE A 86 7.85 -11.03 7.50
CA ILE A 86 9.01 -10.58 6.71
C ILE A 86 9.66 -11.71 5.87
N PRO A 87 9.91 -12.92 6.40
CA PRO A 87 10.45 -14.02 5.60
C PRO A 87 9.55 -14.42 4.43
N LYS A 88 8.22 -14.32 4.59
CA LYS A 88 7.26 -14.61 3.51
C LYS A 88 7.35 -13.55 2.42
N LEU A 89 7.43 -12.28 2.82
CA LEU A 89 7.64 -11.17 1.88
C LEU A 89 8.93 -11.35 1.09
N GLN A 90 10.02 -11.71 1.77
CA GLN A 90 11.32 -11.94 1.13
C GLN A 90 11.26 -13.07 0.09
N ARG A 91 10.57 -14.18 0.39
CA ARG A 91 10.39 -15.29 -0.57
C ARG A 91 9.59 -14.85 -1.80
N LEU A 92 8.56 -14.04 -1.62
CA LEU A 92 7.77 -13.48 -2.72
C LEU A 92 8.60 -12.51 -3.57
N ALA A 93 9.44 -11.68 -2.94
CA ALA A 93 10.37 -10.79 -3.63
C ALA A 93 11.32 -11.57 -4.55
N PHE A 94 11.98 -12.60 -4.01
CA PHE A 94 12.88 -13.44 -4.80
C PHE A 94 12.17 -14.13 -5.96
N LYS A 95 10.97 -14.69 -5.73
CA LYS A 95 10.19 -15.32 -6.80
C LYS A 95 9.89 -14.34 -7.95
N LYS A 96 9.54 -13.09 -7.61
CA LYS A 96 9.24 -12.04 -8.59
C LYS A 96 10.49 -11.64 -9.38
N VAL A 97 11.64 -11.48 -8.70
CA VAL A 97 12.93 -11.17 -9.34
C VAL A 97 13.39 -12.30 -10.25
N TYR A 98 13.28 -13.56 -9.81
CA TYR A 98 13.61 -14.72 -10.66
C TYR A 98 12.76 -14.79 -11.93
N MET A 99 11.44 -14.51 -11.84
CA MET A 99 10.55 -14.44 -13.01
C MET A 99 10.85 -13.28 -13.96
N LEU A 100 11.53 -12.23 -13.50
CA LEU A 100 11.90 -11.07 -14.33
C LEU A 100 13.19 -11.30 -15.12
N ILE A 101 14.05 -12.21 -14.67
CA ILE A 101 15.39 -12.47 -15.25
C ILE A 101 15.40 -13.67 -16.20
N THR A 102 14.40 -14.57 -16.10
CA THR A 102 14.26 -15.77 -16.94
C THR A 102 13.25 -15.52 -18.05
#